data_AF-A0A8D2KNQ9-F1
#
_entry.id   AF-A0A8D2KNQ9-F1
#
_cell.length_a   1.000
_cell.length_b   1.000
_cell.length_c   1.000
_cell.angle_alpha   90.00
_cell.angle_beta   90.00
_cell.angle_gamma   90.00
#
_symmetry.space_group_name_H-M   'P 1'
#
loop_
_entity.id
_entity.type
_entity.pdbx_description
1 polymer ?
#
loop_
_entity_poly.entity_id
_entity_poly.type
_entity_poly.pdbx_seq_one_letter_code
_entity_poly.pdbx_strand_id
1 'polypeptide(L)'
;IPEDLPLSPKVWNPEVTVLVTGQPPSAVEEEEEEESTNVVDIEVIPEIREPLSLLEVLRLSAVLEDTLDQLSILNYIMPVHYERKQSTSMNISSLEKSLLVSTNKISTPVSTKEKPTLPEMPQGGQFSMEFNRMQDLVFKQPTMQSIMSTEIMKKIQIDRIFFSDVIENTMQELQDSGTFTTLLQTLNKEREKKMHFYDIIAREEKGRKQIKSLQKQLINVKKERQAEVQRRNEYIAHLKDQLQEMKAKTNLENLYMKKNTELQISQTQKKCNKTEELLLEEIEKLRMKTEEENRIHMEIEMFLRKEQQKLEEKLEFWMEKFDKDTEMKQNELNALKAAKASDLTHLQDLAKMIREYEQVIIEDRIEKEKTRKKIEQDELELRSAIKLQAWWRGTVVRREIGSFKMPKDKDDSKDAKGKGKGKGKGKGKGKGKGKDKDKRRGKK
;
A
#
# COMPACT_ATOMS: atom_id res chain seq x y z
N ILE A 1 -19.82 29.87 -8.56
CA ILE A 1 -21.18 30.15 -9.09
C ILE A 1 -20.98 31.04 -10.30
N PRO A 2 -21.03 30.43 -11.50
CA PRO A 2 -22.29 30.33 -12.21
C PRO A 2 -22.65 28.88 -12.57
N GLU A 3 -23.95 28.61 -12.49
CA GLU A 3 -24.60 27.36 -12.86
C GLU A 3 -24.89 27.38 -14.36
N ASP A 4 -24.32 26.42 -15.09
CA ASP A 4 -24.73 26.10 -16.46
C ASP A 4 -25.68 24.90 -16.43
N LEU A 5 -26.77 25.06 -17.18
CA LEU A 5 -27.89 24.17 -17.41
C LEU A 5 -27.48 22.72 -17.78
N PRO A 6 -28.19 21.68 -17.30
CA PRO A 6 -28.06 20.35 -17.85
C PRO A 6 -28.92 20.20 -19.11
N LEU A 7 -28.25 20.03 -20.25
CA LEU A 7 -28.85 19.54 -21.49
C LEU A 7 -29.37 18.11 -21.31
N SER A 8 -30.57 17.88 -21.80
CA SER A 8 -31.32 16.63 -21.76
C SER A 8 -30.60 15.47 -22.49
N PRO A 9 -30.65 14.23 -21.96
CA PRO A 9 -30.26 13.06 -22.74
C PRO A 9 -31.40 12.69 -23.70
N LYS A 10 -31.10 12.86 -24.98
CA LYS A 10 -31.92 12.46 -26.13
C LYS A 10 -32.16 10.95 -26.06
N VAL A 11 -33.35 10.56 -25.60
CA VAL A 11 -33.83 9.18 -25.61
C VAL A 11 -33.94 8.71 -27.06
N TRP A 12 -33.03 7.82 -27.46
CA TRP A 12 -33.17 7.06 -28.69
C TRP A 12 -33.92 5.77 -28.34
N ASN A 13 -35.17 5.71 -28.79
CA ASN A 13 -35.93 4.46 -28.85
C ASN A 13 -35.36 3.62 -29.99
N PRO A 14 -35.02 2.33 -29.80
CA PRO A 14 -35.04 1.38 -30.88
C PRO A 14 -36.43 0.77 -30.98
N GLU A 15 -37.20 1.38 -31.88
CA GLU A 15 -37.93 0.72 -32.97
C GLU A 15 -38.05 -0.82 -32.90
N VAL A 16 -39.28 -1.25 -32.69
CA VAL A 16 -39.93 -2.46 -33.25
C VAL A 16 -39.15 -3.78 -33.10
N THR A 17 -39.40 -4.47 -31.99
CA THR A 17 -39.29 -5.93 -31.93
C THR A 17 -40.35 -6.57 -32.83
N VAL A 18 -40.00 -6.84 -34.09
CA VAL A 18 -40.73 -7.83 -34.89
C VAL A 18 -40.26 -9.21 -34.43
N LEU A 19 -41.08 -9.88 -33.63
CA LEU A 19 -41.04 -11.32 -33.44
C LEU A 19 -41.31 -11.97 -34.80
N VAL A 20 -40.26 -12.26 -35.56
CA VAL A 20 -40.35 -13.16 -36.72
C VAL A 20 -40.33 -14.58 -36.18
N THR A 21 -41.49 -15.04 -35.71
CA THR A 21 -41.78 -16.47 -35.57
C THR A 21 -41.90 -17.02 -37.00
N GLY A 22 -40.78 -17.47 -37.56
CA GLY A 22 -40.73 -18.24 -38.79
C GLY A 22 -41.31 -19.62 -38.55
N GLN A 23 -42.64 -19.70 -38.50
CA GLN A 23 -43.40 -20.92 -38.68
C GLN A 23 -43.09 -21.45 -40.09
N PRO A 24 -42.73 -22.73 -40.26
CA PRO A 24 -42.44 -23.28 -41.58
C PRO A 24 -43.70 -23.15 -42.46
N PRO A 25 -43.57 -22.78 -43.74
CA PRO A 25 -44.71 -22.66 -44.62
C PRO A 25 -45.46 -23.98 -44.69
N SER A 26 -46.78 -23.84 -44.51
CA SER A 26 -47.82 -24.81 -44.76
C SER A 26 -47.46 -25.72 -45.93
N ALA A 27 -47.61 -27.02 -45.70
CA ALA A 27 -47.79 -27.98 -46.78
C ALA A 27 -48.95 -27.46 -47.63
N VAL A 28 -48.63 -26.93 -48.81
CA VAL A 28 -49.57 -26.90 -49.91
C VAL A 28 -49.54 -28.32 -50.40
N GLU A 29 -50.63 -29.03 -50.11
CA GLU A 29 -51.00 -30.25 -50.80
C GLU A 29 -51.13 -29.89 -52.28
N GLU A 30 -50.03 -29.99 -53.02
CA GLU A 30 -50.11 -30.21 -54.45
C GLU A 30 -50.63 -31.64 -54.58
N GLU A 31 -51.93 -31.72 -54.82
CA GLU A 31 -52.61 -32.87 -55.39
C GLU A 31 -51.79 -33.30 -56.62
N GLU A 32 -50.90 -34.27 -56.43
CA GLU A 32 -50.38 -35.06 -57.53
C GLU A 32 -51.58 -35.82 -58.06
N GLU A 33 -52.19 -35.27 -59.12
CA GLU A 33 -53.12 -35.98 -59.99
C GLU A 33 -52.56 -37.39 -60.21
N GLU A 34 -53.29 -38.38 -59.70
CA GLU A 34 -53.06 -39.77 -60.03
C GLU A 34 -53.23 -39.89 -61.54
N GLU A 35 -52.12 -39.75 -62.26
CA GLU A 35 -52.03 -40.09 -63.67
C GLU A 35 -52.18 -41.61 -63.71
N SER A 36 -53.45 -42.01 -63.76
CA SER A 36 -53.93 -43.37 -63.97
C SER A 36 -53.15 -43.95 -65.15
N THR A 37 -52.06 -44.64 -64.84
CA THR A 37 -51.40 -45.50 -65.79
C THR A 37 -52.44 -46.54 -66.13
N ASN A 38 -53.05 -46.36 -67.30
CA ASN A 38 -53.96 -47.28 -67.95
C ASN A 38 -53.48 -48.70 -67.69
N VAL A 39 -54.05 -49.33 -66.67
CA VAL A 39 -54.07 -50.77 -66.57
C VAL A 39 -54.97 -51.11 -67.74
N VAL A 40 -54.35 -51.43 -68.88
CA VAL A 40 -55.03 -52.13 -69.95
C VAL A 40 -55.70 -53.29 -69.24
N ASP A 41 -57.02 -53.23 -69.14
CA ASP A 41 -57.86 -54.31 -68.68
C ASP A 41 -57.44 -55.52 -69.51
N ILE A 42 -56.54 -56.33 -68.96
CA ILE A 42 -56.26 -57.64 -69.52
C ILE A 42 -57.54 -58.40 -69.19
N GLU A 43 -58.43 -58.44 -70.19
CA GLU A 43 -59.60 -59.30 -70.27
C GLU A 43 -59.30 -60.56 -69.50
N VAL A 44 -59.99 -60.74 -68.37
CA VAL A 44 -60.00 -62.00 -67.65
C VAL A 44 -60.69 -62.97 -68.59
N ILE A 45 -59.90 -63.71 -69.37
CA ILE A 45 -60.39 -64.81 -70.19
C ILE A 45 -61.13 -65.75 -69.23
N PRO A 46 -62.44 -66.03 -69.46
CA PRO A 46 -63.20 -66.90 -68.58
C PRO A 46 -62.48 -68.25 -68.47
N GLU A 47 -62.31 -68.77 -67.25
CA GLU A 47 -61.85 -70.13 -67.00
C GLU A 47 -62.85 -71.13 -67.62
N ILE A 48 -62.65 -71.50 -68.89
CA ILE A 48 -63.35 -72.62 -69.50
C ILE A 48 -62.72 -73.89 -68.94
N ARG A 49 -63.38 -74.50 -67.95
CA ARG A 49 -62.98 -75.76 -67.31
C ARG A 49 -63.66 -77.00 -67.91
N GLU A 50 -64.33 -76.86 -69.05
CA GLU A 50 -64.93 -78.00 -69.75
C GLU A 50 -63.91 -78.68 -70.66
N PRO A 51 -63.80 -80.03 -70.62
CA PRO A 51 -62.89 -80.76 -71.49
C PRO A 51 -63.34 -80.59 -72.95
N LEU A 52 -62.39 -80.22 -73.81
CA LEU A 52 -62.65 -79.94 -75.23
C LEU A 52 -63.12 -81.22 -75.94
N SER A 53 -63.97 -81.06 -76.96
CA SER A 53 -64.45 -82.23 -77.72
C SER A 53 -63.28 -82.89 -78.46
N LEU A 54 -63.34 -84.21 -78.68
CA LEU A 54 -62.25 -84.97 -79.31
C LEU A 54 -61.86 -84.41 -80.69
N LEU A 55 -62.81 -83.87 -81.45
CA LEU A 55 -62.56 -83.26 -82.76
C LEU A 55 -61.79 -81.93 -82.62
N GLU A 56 -62.10 -81.14 -81.58
CA GLU A 56 -61.41 -79.89 -81.27
C GLU A 56 -60.00 -80.15 -80.74
N VAL A 57 -59.83 -81.16 -79.87
CA VAL A 57 -58.52 -81.63 -79.40
C VAL A 57 -57.61 -82.01 -80.57
N LEU A 58 -58.11 -82.78 -81.54
CA LEU A 58 -57.32 -83.19 -82.71
C LEU A 58 -56.96 -82.01 -83.61
N ARG A 59 -57.90 -81.09 -83.85
CA ARG A 59 -57.63 -79.90 -84.68
C ARG A 59 -56.63 -78.96 -84.01
N LEU A 60 -56.78 -78.73 -82.71
CA LEU A 60 -55.88 -77.87 -81.93
C LEU A 60 -54.50 -78.52 -81.77
N SER A 61 -54.43 -79.83 -81.54
CA SER A 61 -53.16 -80.57 -81.47
C SER A 61 -52.39 -80.47 -82.80
N ALA A 62 -53.06 -80.65 -83.95
CA ALA A 62 -52.41 -80.50 -85.25
C ALA A 62 -51.85 -79.08 -85.48
N VAL A 63 -52.53 -78.06 -84.97
CA VAL A 63 -52.03 -76.67 -85.03
C VAL A 63 -50.86 -76.48 -84.06
N LEU A 64 -50.93 -77.01 -82.84
CA LEU A 64 -49.84 -76.93 -81.87
C LEU A 64 -48.59 -77.69 -82.34
N GLU A 65 -48.76 -78.85 -82.97
CA GLU A 65 -47.68 -79.62 -83.62
C GLU A 65 -47.01 -78.79 -84.72
N ASP A 66 -47.77 -78.18 -85.63
CA ASP A 66 -47.24 -77.29 -86.65
C ASP A 66 -46.52 -76.08 -86.02
N THR A 67 -47.04 -75.50 -84.93
CA THR A 67 -46.32 -74.43 -84.22
C THR A 67 -45.02 -74.91 -83.59
N LEU A 68 -44.96 -76.13 -83.04
CA LEU A 68 -43.76 -76.71 -82.46
C LEU A 68 -42.70 -77.00 -83.54
N ASP A 69 -43.15 -77.48 -84.70
CA ASP A 69 -42.31 -77.68 -85.88
C ASP A 69 -41.75 -76.35 -86.39
N GLN A 70 -42.57 -75.30 -86.47
CA GLN A 70 -42.13 -73.96 -86.85
C GLN A 70 -41.18 -73.34 -85.83
N LEU A 71 -41.40 -73.53 -84.53
CA LEU A 71 -40.46 -73.15 -83.48
C LEU A 71 -39.15 -73.94 -83.57
N SER A 72 -39.21 -75.20 -83.98
CA SER A 72 -38.03 -76.03 -84.23
C SER A 72 -37.25 -75.53 -85.43
N ILE A 73 -37.93 -75.15 -86.52
CA ILE A 73 -37.31 -74.50 -87.69
C ILE A 73 -36.67 -73.16 -87.30
N LEU A 74 -37.32 -72.37 -86.46
CA LEU A 74 -36.77 -71.12 -85.95
C LEU A 74 -35.45 -71.33 -85.18
N ASN A 75 -35.28 -72.47 -84.49
CA ASN A 75 -34.00 -72.88 -83.87
C ASN A 75 -32.88 -73.05 -84.90
N TYR A 76 -33.22 -73.67 -86.03
CA TYR A 76 -32.27 -73.96 -87.10
C TYR A 76 -31.89 -72.70 -87.87
N ILE A 77 -32.80 -71.73 -87.98
CA ILE A 77 -32.58 -70.44 -88.65
C ILE A 77 -31.83 -69.46 -87.74
N MET A 78 -32.01 -69.55 -86.42
CA MET A 78 -31.38 -68.67 -85.45
C MET A 78 -30.62 -69.47 -84.37
N PRO A 79 -29.54 -70.18 -84.72
CA PRO A 79 -28.74 -70.87 -83.73
C PRO A 79 -27.80 -69.86 -83.08
N VAL A 80 -27.68 -69.90 -81.75
CA VAL A 80 -26.64 -69.13 -81.05
C VAL A 80 -25.29 -69.77 -81.39
N HIS A 81 -24.70 -69.39 -82.52
CA HIS A 81 -23.41 -69.90 -82.95
C HIS A 81 -22.28 -69.34 -82.09
N TYR A 82 -22.05 -69.89 -80.91
CA TYR A 82 -20.76 -69.81 -80.23
C TYR A 82 -20.51 -71.04 -79.35
N GLU A 83 -20.55 -72.24 -79.95
CA GLU A 83 -20.08 -73.44 -79.27
C GLU A 83 -19.42 -74.43 -80.25
N ARG A 84 -18.35 -73.98 -80.91
CA ARG A 84 -17.44 -74.90 -81.60
C ARG A 84 -16.00 -74.39 -81.51
N LYS A 85 -15.40 -74.58 -80.33
CA LYS A 85 -13.99 -74.98 -80.08
C LYS A 85 -13.59 -74.64 -78.64
N GLN A 86 -13.87 -75.56 -77.72
CA GLN A 86 -12.97 -75.93 -76.62
C GLN A 86 -13.61 -77.10 -75.85
N SER A 87 -13.21 -78.32 -76.19
CA SER A 87 -13.50 -79.51 -75.42
C SER A 87 -12.19 -80.15 -75.01
N THR A 88 -11.57 -79.66 -73.93
CA THR A 88 -10.73 -80.50 -73.05
C THR A 88 -10.56 -79.84 -71.69
N SER A 89 -11.35 -80.27 -70.70
CA SER A 89 -10.88 -80.76 -69.40
C SER A 89 -11.92 -80.55 -68.31
N MET A 90 -12.36 -81.67 -67.75
CA MET A 90 -12.56 -81.88 -66.31
C MET A 90 -13.48 -80.92 -65.54
N ASN A 91 -14.68 -81.42 -65.29
CA ASN A 91 -15.23 -81.69 -63.95
C ASN A 91 -15.26 -80.59 -62.86
N ILE A 92 -16.48 -80.45 -62.33
CA ILE A 92 -16.84 -80.34 -60.90
C ILE A 92 -16.93 -78.91 -60.34
N SER A 93 -18.19 -78.46 -60.31
CA SER A 93 -18.90 -77.84 -59.18
C SER A 93 -18.06 -77.05 -58.17
N SER A 94 -18.20 -75.73 -58.19
CA SER A 94 -18.09 -74.88 -57.01
C SER A 94 -18.42 -73.45 -57.41
N LEU A 95 -19.29 -72.79 -56.63
CA LEU A 95 -19.41 -71.33 -56.50
C LEU A 95 -20.53 -70.60 -57.25
N GLU A 96 -21.72 -71.19 -57.31
CA GLU A 96 -22.95 -70.41 -57.06
C GLU A 96 -23.12 -70.23 -55.55
N LYS A 97 -22.49 -69.19 -54.98
CA LYS A 97 -22.79 -68.61 -53.64
C LYS A 97 -21.78 -67.50 -53.31
N SER A 98 -21.95 -66.31 -53.90
CA SER A 98 -21.58 -65.04 -53.24
C SER A 98 -21.87 -63.85 -54.14
N LEU A 99 -23.13 -63.44 -54.27
CA LEU A 99 -23.43 -62.06 -54.66
C LEU A 99 -24.78 -61.59 -54.08
N LEU A 100 -24.88 -61.61 -52.76
CA LEU A 100 -25.72 -60.68 -52.00
C LEU A 100 -25.34 -60.81 -50.54
N VAL A 101 -24.78 -59.75 -49.96
CA VAL A 101 -24.91 -59.31 -48.55
C VAL A 101 -23.84 -58.24 -48.28
N SER A 102 -24.31 -57.12 -47.72
CA SER A 102 -23.57 -56.06 -47.00
C SER A 102 -22.97 -54.89 -47.78
N THR A 103 -23.82 -53.90 -48.01
CA THR A 103 -23.49 -52.46 -47.92
C THR A 103 -23.58 -51.95 -46.48
N ASN A 104 -22.75 -50.95 -46.14
CA ASN A 104 -22.72 -50.07 -44.93
C ASN A 104 -21.78 -50.57 -43.80
N LYS A 105 -20.86 -49.79 -43.17
CA LYS A 105 -20.75 -48.33 -42.91
C LYS A 105 -19.28 -47.87 -42.64
N ILE A 106 -18.98 -46.64 -43.09
CA ILE A 106 -18.36 -45.47 -42.40
C ILE A 106 -16.99 -45.70 -41.69
N SER A 107 -15.91 -44.96 -42.00
CA SER A 107 -15.61 -43.64 -41.38
C SER A 107 -14.37 -42.97 -42.01
N THR A 108 -14.41 -41.64 -42.13
CA THR A 108 -13.26 -40.74 -42.31
C THR A 108 -12.46 -40.57 -41.01
N PRO A 109 -11.23 -39.99 -41.05
CA PRO A 109 -11.14 -38.61 -40.59
C PRO A 109 -10.11 -37.72 -41.34
N VAL A 110 -10.17 -36.45 -40.94
CA VAL A 110 -9.60 -35.19 -41.42
C VAL A 110 -8.14 -34.98 -40.98
N SER A 111 -7.27 -34.38 -41.81
CA SER A 111 -6.77 -32.99 -41.65
C SER A 111 -5.38 -32.68 -42.26
N THR A 112 -5.27 -31.41 -42.69
CA THR A 112 -4.12 -30.49 -42.67
C THR A 112 -3.10 -30.37 -43.82
N LYS A 113 -3.05 -29.12 -44.33
CA LYS A 113 -1.91 -28.26 -44.73
C LYS A 113 -1.59 -28.03 -46.22
N GLU A 114 -2.08 -26.88 -46.69
CA GLU A 114 -1.37 -25.79 -47.42
C GLU A 114 0.14 -25.68 -47.09
N LYS A 115 1.10 -25.15 -47.89
CA LYS A 115 1.33 -24.57 -49.25
C LYS A 115 2.89 -24.43 -49.36
N PRO A 116 3.55 -24.13 -50.50
CA PRO A 116 3.67 -22.71 -50.88
C PRO A 116 3.72 -22.43 -52.39
N THR A 117 3.50 -21.14 -52.64
CA THR A 117 3.39 -20.33 -53.86
C THR A 117 4.72 -20.15 -54.60
N LEU A 118 4.70 -19.96 -55.94
CA LEU A 118 5.08 -18.71 -56.67
C LEU A 118 4.92 -18.87 -58.22
N PRO A 119 4.89 -17.77 -59.00
CA PRO A 119 3.91 -17.52 -60.07
C PRO A 119 4.53 -17.49 -61.48
N GLU A 120 3.71 -17.54 -62.54
CA GLU A 120 3.76 -16.61 -63.69
C GLU A 120 2.74 -16.98 -64.77
N MET A 121 2.05 -15.96 -65.29
CA MET A 121 1.40 -15.93 -66.61
C MET A 121 2.46 -15.60 -67.69
N PRO A 122 2.18 -15.57 -69.01
CA PRO A 122 1.10 -16.14 -69.84
C PRO A 122 1.71 -16.91 -71.06
N GLN A 123 0.86 -17.21 -72.05
CA GLN A 123 1.18 -17.46 -73.47
C GLN A 123 1.35 -18.91 -73.94
N GLY A 124 0.46 -19.23 -74.89
CA GLY A 124 0.83 -19.93 -76.11
C GLY A 124 0.53 -21.42 -76.08
N GLY A 125 -0.46 -21.83 -76.87
CA GLY A 125 -0.60 -23.24 -77.25
C GLY A 125 -2.03 -23.75 -77.23
N GLN A 126 -2.88 -23.25 -78.13
CA GLN A 126 -3.71 -24.19 -78.89
C GLN A 126 -2.75 -25.20 -79.54
N PHE A 127 -3.09 -26.49 -79.53
CA PHE A 127 -2.26 -27.68 -79.80
C PHE A 127 -1.60 -28.34 -78.57
N SER A 128 -2.37 -29.11 -77.79
CA SER A 128 -1.86 -30.39 -77.19
C SER A 128 -2.92 -31.27 -76.51
N MET A 129 -4.22 -30.92 -76.53
CA MET A 129 -5.26 -31.70 -75.81
C MET A 129 -6.26 -32.43 -76.73
N GLU A 130 -5.95 -32.58 -78.02
CA GLU A 130 -6.77 -33.34 -78.98
C GLU A 130 -6.24 -34.75 -79.28
N PHE A 131 -4.99 -35.07 -78.92
CA PHE A 131 -4.38 -36.34 -79.34
C PHE A 131 -4.66 -37.54 -78.43
N ASN A 132 -5.27 -37.35 -77.25
CA ASN A 132 -5.56 -38.44 -76.29
C ASN A 132 -7.06 -38.72 -76.05
N ARG A 133 -7.98 -38.05 -76.76
CA ARG A 133 -9.43 -38.37 -76.69
C ARG A 133 -9.94 -39.21 -77.87
N MET A 134 -9.14 -39.38 -78.91
CA MET A 134 -9.55 -40.14 -80.10
C MET A 134 -9.20 -41.63 -80.09
N GLN A 135 -8.42 -42.11 -79.11
CA GLN A 135 -8.11 -43.55 -79.01
C GLN A 135 -8.97 -44.33 -78.01
N ASP A 136 -9.66 -43.67 -77.08
CA ASP A 136 -10.47 -44.36 -76.06
C ASP A 136 -11.98 -44.37 -76.33
N LEU A 137 -12.43 -43.65 -77.38
CA LEU A 137 -13.84 -43.63 -77.82
C LEU A 137 -14.14 -44.56 -79.01
N VAL A 138 -13.12 -45.09 -79.71
CA VAL A 138 -13.33 -45.88 -80.93
C VAL A 138 -13.39 -47.40 -80.67
N PHE A 139 -13.00 -47.87 -79.48
CA PHE A 139 -13.00 -49.31 -79.14
C PHE A 139 -14.15 -49.80 -78.25
N LYS A 140 -15.09 -48.94 -77.84
CA LYS A 140 -16.22 -49.34 -76.96
C LYS A 140 -17.60 -49.31 -77.62
N GLN A 141 -17.74 -48.66 -78.77
CA GLN A 141 -19.02 -48.52 -79.46
C GLN A 141 -19.45 -49.74 -80.31
N PRO A 142 -18.54 -50.50 -80.97
CA PRO A 142 -18.95 -51.74 -81.66
C PRO A 142 -19.26 -52.87 -80.68
N THR A 143 -18.56 -52.90 -79.54
CA THR A 143 -18.64 -53.96 -78.54
C THR A 143 -19.96 -53.93 -77.79
N MET A 144 -20.48 -52.74 -77.45
CA MET A 144 -21.79 -52.62 -76.78
C MET A 144 -22.96 -52.96 -77.72
N GLN A 145 -22.91 -52.58 -79.00
CA GLN A 145 -23.92 -52.99 -79.98
C GLN A 145 -23.88 -54.50 -80.24
N SER A 146 -22.69 -55.09 -80.28
CA SER A 146 -22.49 -56.54 -80.41
C SER A 146 -22.96 -57.30 -79.16
N ILE A 147 -22.63 -56.83 -77.94
CA ILE A 147 -23.04 -57.46 -76.67
C ILE A 147 -24.56 -57.36 -76.47
N MET A 148 -25.16 -56.21 -76.74
CA MET A 148 -26.62 -56.05 -76.67
C MET A 148 -27.34 -56.95 -77.69
N SER A 149 -26.78 -57.10 -78.90
CA SER A 149 -27.29 -58.05 -79.90
C SER A 149 -27.18 -59.51 -79.43
N THR A 150 -26.10 -59.88 -78.72
CA THR A 150 -25.96 -61.23 -78.16
C THR A 150 -26.90 -61.50 -76.99
N GLU A 151 -27.15 -60.53 -76.11
CA GLU A 151 -28.07 -60.69 -74.99
C GLU A 151 -29.52 -60.75 -75.46
N ILE A 152 -29.88 -59.95 -76.47
CA ILE A 152 -31.17 -60.05 -77.15
C ILE A 152 -31.33 -61.43 -77.80
N MET A 153 -30.29 -61.94 -78.46
CA MET A 153 -30.32 -63.28 -79.07
C MET A 153 -30.47 -64.39 -78.01
N LYS A 154 -29.79 -64.28 -76.88
CA LYS A 154 -29.97 -65.20 -75.74
C LYS A 154 -31.39 -65.13 -75.17
N LYS A 155 -31.92 -63.92 -74.95
CA LYS A 155 -33.31 -63.73 -74.50
C LYS A 155 -34.30 -64.38 -75.47
N ILE A 156 -34.14 -64.13 -76.78
CA ILE A 156 -35.03 -64.72 -77.79
C ILE A 156 -34.93 -66.25 -77.76
N GLN A 157 -33.74 -66.82 -77.58
CA GLN A 157 -33.58 -68.27 -77.46
C GLN A 157 -34.22 -68.84 -76.18
N ILE A 158 -34.08 -68.14 -75.05
CA ILE A 158 -34.71 -68.50 -73.78
C ILE A 158 -36.24 -68.41 -73.90
N ASP A 159 -36.76 -67.33 -74.48
CA ASP A 159 -38.19 -67.13 -74.73
C ASP A 159 -38.74 -68.19 -75.69
N ARG A 160 -37.97 -68.57 -76.72
CA ARG A 160 -38.31 -69.64 -77.66
C ARG A 160 -38.39 -70.99 -76.95
N ILE A 161 -37.39 -71.34 -76.14
CA ILE A 161 -37.38 -72.59 -75.38
C ILE A 161 -38.57 -72.60 -74.41
N PHE A 162 -38.78 -71.52 -73.66
CA PHE A 162 -39.92 -71.36 -72.77
C PHE A 162 -41.26 -71.52 -73.50
N PHE A 163 -41.43 -70.91 -74.67
CA PHE A 163 -42.65 -71.03 -75.46
C PHE A 163 -42.82 -72.45 -76.03
N SER A 164 -41.74 -73.09 -76.49
CA SER A 164 -41.72 -74.49 -76.93
C SER A 164 -42.17 -75.42 -75.80
N ASP A 165 -41.61 -75.27 -74.60
CA ASP A 165 -41.97 -76.06 -73.43
C ASP A 165 -43.44 -75.83 -73.04
N VAL A 166 -43.94 -74.59 -73.09
CA VAL A 166 -45.35 -74.28 -72.80
C VAL A 166 -46.28 -74.95 -73.83
N ILE A 167 -45.94 -74.90 -75.12
CA ILE A 167 -46.73 -75.50 -76.19
C ILE A 167 -46.71 -77.03 -76.12
N GLU A 168 -45.54 -77.63 -75.88
CA GLU A 168 -45.39 -79.08 -75.72
C GLU A 168 -46.18 -79.59 -74.51
N ASN A 169 -46.07 -78.93 -73.35
CA ASN A 169 -46.84 -79.29 -72.17
C ASN A 169 -48.35 -79.09 -72.36
N THR A 170 -48.78 -78.05 -73.10
CA THR A 170 -50.20 -77.81 -73.40
C THR A 170 -50.74 -78.83 -74.39
N MET A 171 -49.95 -79.22 -75.39
CA MET A 171 -50.29 -80.26 -76.35
C MET A 171 -50.43 -81.62 -75.67
N GLN A 172 -49.50 -81.97 -74.77
CA GLN A 172 -49.56 -83.19 -73.97
C GLN A 172 -50.79 -83.19 -73.04
N GLU A 173 -51.07 -82.09 -72.33
CA GLU A 173 -52.28 -81.94 -71.50
C GLU A 173 -53.57 -82.05 -72.33
N LEU A 174 -53.57 -81.50 -73.54
CA LEU A 174 -54.72 -81.54 -74.45
C LEU A 174 -54.97 -82.97 -74.98
N GLN A 175 -53.91 -83.74 -75.24
CA GLN A 175 -54.00 -85.15 -75.66
C GLN A 175 -54.39 -86.09 -74.51
N ASP A 176 -53.89 -85.82 -73.30
CA ASP A 176 -54.10 -86.70 -72.13
C ASP A 176 -55.43 -86.45 -71.41
N SER A 177 -55.82 -85.18 -71.23
CA SER A 177 -56.99 -84.79 -70.43
C SER A 177 -57.97 -83.84 -71.14
N GLY A 178 -57.65 -83.37 -72.35
CA GLY A 178 -58.51 -82.46 -73.12
C GLY A 178 -58.61 -81.04 -72.53
N THR A 179 -57.65 -80.64 -71.69
CA THR A 179 -57.62 -79.35 -70.96
C THR A 179 -56.36 -78.55 -71.28
N PHE A 180 -56.34 -77.26 -70.94
CA PHE A 180 -55.24 -76.32 -71.21
C PHE A 180 -54.82 -75.50 -69.97
N THR A 181 -54.96 -76.06 -68.78
CA THR A 181 -54.70 -75.36 -67.51
C THR A 181 -53.24 -74.95 -67.35
N THR A 182 -52.30 -75.68 -67.94
CA THR A 182 -50.87 -75.37 -67.93
C THR A 182 -50.58 -74.05 -68.65
N LEU A 183 -51.24 -73.79 -69.78
CA LEU A 183 -51.13 -72.51 -70.50
C LEU A 183 -51.70 -71.35 -69.68
N LEU A 184 -52.84 -71.56 -69.02
CA LEU A 184 -53.47 -70.51 -68.22
C LEU A 184 -52.64 -70.15 -66.97
N GLN A 185 -52.10 -71.15 -66.26
CA GLN A 185 -51.24 -70.91 -65.10
C GLN A 185 -49.93 -70.24 -65.48
N THR A 186 -49.33 -70.59 -66.62
CA THR A 186 -48.09 -69.96 -67.12
C THR A 186 -48.34 -68.52 -67.57
N LEU A 187 -49.47 -68.24 -68.23
CA LEU A 187 -49.89 -66.88 -68.59
C LEU A 187 -50.12 -66.01 -67.36
N ASN A 188 -50.83 -66.51 -66.34
CA ASN A 188 -51.06 -65.77 -65.10
C ASN A 188 -49.76 -65.46 -64.35
N LYS A 189 -48.83 -66.41 -64.26
CA LYS A 189 -47.50 -66.17 -63.70
C LYS A 189 -46.71 -65.11 -64.48
N GLU A 190 -46.78 -65.09 -65.81
CA GLU A 190 -46.15 -64.03 -66.61
C GLU A 190 -46.81 -62.67 -66.42
N ARG A 191 -48.15 -62.62 -66.29
CA ARG A 191 -48.89 -61.40 -65.96
C ARG A 191 -48.46 -60.84 -64.60
N GLU A 192 -48.35 -61.69 -63.58
CA GLU A 192 -47.87 -61.31 -62.25
C GLU A 192 -46.42 -60.82 -62.27
N LYS A 193 -45.51 -61.51 -62.97
CA LYS A 193 -44.12 -61.06 -63.14
C LYS A 193 -44.04 -59.70 -63.82
N LYS A 194 -44.86 -59.48 -64.86
CA LYS A 194 -44.95 -58.19 -65.57
C LYS A 194 -45.43 -57.07 -64.64
N MET A 195 -46.46 -57.32 -63.83
CA MET A 195 -46.94 -56.37 -62.83
C MET A 195 -45.86 -56.05 -61.79
N HIS A 196 -45.22 -57.08 -61.23
CA HIS A 196 -44.12 -56.91 -60.27
C HIS A 196 -42.94 -56.11 -60.84
N PHE A 197 -42.63 -56.28 -62.13
CA PHE A 197 -41.59 -55.52 -62.83
C PHE A 197 -41.93 -54.03 -62.91
N TYR A 198 -43.17 -53.68 -63.27
CA TYR A 198 -43.61 -52.28 -63.25
C TYR A 198 -43.60 -51.68 -61.84
N ASP A 199 -44.00 -52.43 -60.81
CA ASP A 199 -43.92 -51.99 -59.41
C ASP A 199 -42.47 -51.75 -58.94
N ILE A 200 -41.52 -52.57 -59.42
CA ILE A 200 -40.10 -52.36 -59.14
C ILE A 200 -39.61 -51.06 -59.80
N ILE A 201 -39.98 -50.83 -61.06
CA ILE A 201 -39.61 -49.61 -61.79
C ILE A 201 -40.15 -48.36 -61.08
N ALA A 202 -41.44 -48.35 -60.73
CA ALA A 202 -42.07 -47.22 -60.06
C ALA A 202 -41.40 -46.91 -58.71
N ARG A 203 -41.08 -47.95 -57.92
CA ARG A 203 -40.35 -47.78 -56.65
C ARG A 203 -38.92 -47.27 -56.85
N GLU A 204 -38.22 -47.75 -57.87
CA GLU A 204 -36.86 -47.31 -58.20
C GLU A 204 -36.85 -45.83 -58.59
N GLU A 205 -37.79 -45.41 -59.44
CA GLU A 205 -37.92 -44.02 -59.87
C GLU A 205 -38.25 -43.10 -58.68
N LYS A 206 -39.19 -43.50 -57.82
CA LYS A 206 -39.51 -42.78 -56.57
C LYS A 206 -38.28 -42.68 -55.66
N GLY A 207 -37.52 -43.77 -55.51
CA GLY A 207 -36.26 -43.79 -54.77
C GLY A 207 -35.22 -42.82 -55.34
N ARG A 208 -35.05 -42.79 -56.67
CA ARG A 208 -34.16 -41.83 -57.34
C ARG A 208 -34.59 -40.38 -57.12
N LYS A 209 -35.89 -40.08 -57.20
CA LYS A 209 -36.44 -38.74 -56.93
C LYS A 209 -36.15 -38.32 -55.48
N GLN A 210 -36.36 -39.23 -54.51
CA GLN A 210 -36.05 -38.99 -53.11
C GLN A 210 -34.55 -38.75 -52.87
N ILE A 211 -33.67 -39.57 -53.46
CA ILE A 211 -32.22 -39.41 -53.35
C ILE A 211 -31.79 -38.05 -53.90
N LYS A 212 -32.30 -37.64 -55.07
CA LYS A 212 -32.01 -36.32 -55.65
C LYS A 212 -32.48 -35.18 -54.74
N SER A 213 -33.68 -35.29 -54.17
CA SER A 213 -34.21 -34.31 -53.21
C SER A 213 -33.31 -34.20 -51.96
N LEU A 214 -32.95 -35.32 -51.35
CA LEU A 214 -32.07 -35.36 -50.18
C LEU A 214 -30.67 -34.82 -50.49
N GLN A 215 -30.10 -35.13 -51.66
CA GLN A 215 -28.84 -34.55 -52.10
C GLN A 215 -28.92 -33.03 -52.22
N LYS A 216 -30.01 -32.50 -52.78
CA LYS A 216 -30.25 -31.05 -52.88
C LYS A 216 -30.37 -30.41 -51.49
N GLN A 217 -31.13 -31.02 -50.58
CA GLN A 217 -31.25 -30.56 -49.20
C GLN A 217 -29.89 -30.56 -48.49
N LEU A 218 -29.10 -31.61 -48.64
CA LEU A 218 -27.76 -31.70 -48.05
C LEU A 218 -26.83 -30.57 -48.54
N ILE A 219 -26.84 -30.28 -49.84
CA ILE A 219 -26.05 -29.18 -50.41
C ILE A 219 -26.54 -27.83 -49.87
N ASN A 220 -27.85 -27.63 -49.78
CA ASN A 220 -28.43 -26.39 -49.24
C ASN A 220 -28.03 -26.18 -47.78
N VAL A 221 -28.17 -27.19 -46.92
CA VAL A 221 -27.75 -27.14 -45.51
C VAL A 221 -26.25 -26.85 -45.39
N LYS A 222 -25.41 -27.44 -46.25
CA LYS A 222 -23.97 -27.17 -46.26
C LYS A 222 -23.65 -25.71 -46.63
N LYS A 223 -24.33 -25.16 -47.64
CA LYS A 223 -24.19 -23.75 -48.05
C LYS A 223 -24.66 -22.80 -46.96
N GLU A 224 -25.81 -23.08 -46.35
CA GLU A 224 -26.35 -22.29 -45.24
C GLU A 224 -25.40 -22.29 -44.04
N ARG A 225 -24.90 -23.48 -43.65
CA ARG A 225 -23.91 -23.61 -42.57
C ARG A 225 -22.63 -22.83 -42.87
N GLN A 226 -22.16 -22.84 -44.13
CA GLN A 226 -20.99 -22.09 -44.55
C GLN A 226 -21.23 -20.57 -44.47
N ALA A 227 -22.39 -20.09 -44.93
CA ALA A 227 -22.77 -18.68 -44.82
C ALA A 227 -22.90 -18.21 -43.37
N GLU A 228 -23.42 -19.06 -42.49
CA GLU A 228 -23.51 -18.77 -41.04
C GLU A 228 -22.12 -18.69 -40.40
N VAL A 229 -21.20 -19.60 -40.75
CA VAL A 229 -19.81 -19.55 -40.27
C VAL A 229 -19.11 -18.27 -40.75
N GLN A 230 -19.32 -17.86 -42.00
CA GLN A 230 -18.78 -16.60 -42.53
C GLN A 230 -19.32 -15.39 -41.76
N ARG A 231 -20.64 -15.31 -41.58
CA ARG A 231 -21.28 -14.24 -40.79
C ARG A 231 -20.74 -14.16 -39.36
N ARG A 232 -20.55 -15.31 -38.69
CA ARG A 232 -19.95 -15.36 -37.35
C ARG A 232 -18.50 -14.91 -37.35
N ASN A 233 -17.71 -15.30 -38.36
CA ASN A 233 -16.31 -14.88 -38.46
C ASN A 233 -16.19 -13.37 -38.69
N GLU A 234 -17.06 -12.78 -39.52
CA GLU A 234 -17.15 -11.32 -39.71
C GLU A 234 -17.52 -10.62 -38.40
N TYR A 235 -18.48 -11.15 -37.65
CA TYR A 235 -18.85 -10.60 -36.35
C TYR A 235 -17.70 -10.68 -35.34
N ILE A 236 -16.96 -11.79 -35.31
CA ILE A 236 -15.76 -11.93 -34.48
C ILE A 236 -14.68 -10.91 -34.89
N ALA A 237 -14.49 -10.67 -36.18
CA ALA A 237 -13.53 -9.67 -36.66
C ALA A 237 -13.93 -8.25 -36.21
N HIS A 238 -15.20 -7.87 -36.40
CA HIS A 238 -15.72 -6.59 -35.93
C HIS A 238 -15.57 -6.41 -34.40
N LEU A 239 -15.86 -7.44 -33.61
CA LEU A 239 -15.67 -7.39 -32.15
C LEU A 239 -14.19 -7.25 -31.76
N LYS A 240 -13.27 -7.88 -32.50
CA LYS A 240 -11.83 -7.72 -32.28
C LYS A 240 -11.37 -6.31 -32.57
N ASP A 241 -11.86 -5.71 -33.66
CA ASP A 241 -11.53 -4.33 -34.02
C ASP A 241 -12.04 -3.35 -32.96
N GLN A 242 -13.29 -3.51 -32.50
CA GLN A 242 -13.85 -2.70 -31.40
C GLN A 242 -13.04 -2.85 -30.10
N LEU A 243 -12.63 -4.07 -29.76
CA LEU A 243 -11.80 -4.31 -28.58
C LEU A 243 -10.45 -3.60 -28.70
N GLN A 244 -9.82 -3.65 -29.87
CA GLN A 244 -8.53 -3.02 -30.12
C GLN A 244 -8.64 -1.49 -30.10
N GLU A 245 -9.70 -0.93 -30.69
CA GLU A 245 -10.02 0.50 -30.63
C GLU A 245 -10.23 0.97 -29.19
N MET A 246 -11.07 0.27 -28.42
CA MET A 246 -11.32 0.58 -27.01
C MET A 246 -10.04 0.52 -26.19
N LYS A 247 -9.19 -0.49 -26.42
CA LYS A 247 -7.90 -0.61 -25.74
C LYS A 247 -6.97 0.56 -26.08
N ALA A 248 -6.90 0.97 -27.35
CA ALA A 248 -6.10 2.11 -27.77
C ALA A 248 -6.62 3.42 -27.15
N LYS A 249 -7.94 3.63 -27.16
CA LYS A 249 -8.60 4.80 -26.57
C LYS A 249 -8.35 4.88 -25.07
N THR A 250 -8.62 3.81 -24.32
CA THR A 250 -8.39 3.75 -22.87
C THR A 250 -6.92 3.97 -22.51
N ASN A 251 -5.98 3.42 -23.29
CA ASN A 251 -4.55 3.65 -23.06
C ASN A 251 -4.17 5.13 -23.27
N LEU A 252 -4.67 5.77 -24.32
CA LEU A 252 -4.42 7.18 -24.59
C LEU A 252 -5.04 8.08 -23.51
N GLU A 253 -6.29 7.80 -23.11
CA GLU A 253 -6.97 8.49 -22.02
C GLU A 253 -6.20 8.35 -20.70
N ASN A 254 -5.72 7.15 -20.36
CA ASN A 254 -4.91 6.93 -19.17
C ASN A 254 -3.61 7.73 -19.20
N LEU A 255 -2.90 7.78 -20.33
CA LEU A 255 -1.68 8.58 -20.48
C LEU A 255 -1.97 10.07 -20.33
N TYR A 256 -3.06 10.55 -20.94
CA TYR A 256 -3.48 11.94 -20.83
C TYR A 256 -3.84 12.30 -19.39
N MET A 257 -4.66 11.48 -18.73
CA MET A 257 -5.07 11.70 -17.34
C MET A 257 -3.88 11.67 -16.38
N LYS A 258 -2.94 10.73 -16.58
CA LYS A 258 -1.70 10.68 -15.79
C LYS A 258 -0.87 11.95 -15.97
N LYS A 259 -0.66 12.39 -17.21
CA LYS A 259 0.11 13.60 -17.50
C LYS A 259 -0.58 14.86 -16.95
N ASN A 260 -1.90 14.94 -17.05
CA ASN A 260 -2.68 16.05 -16.53
C ASN A 260 -2.61 16.12 -14.99
N THR A 261 -2.79 14.99 -14.30
CA THR A 261 -2.70 14.93 -12.83
C THR A 261 -1.28 15.23 -12.35
N GLU A 262 -0.25 14.70 -13.01
CA GLU A 262 1.15 15.00 -12.71
C GLU A 262 1.48 16.48 -12.89
N LEU A 263 0.96 17.12 -13.94
CA LEU A 263 1.09 18.56 -14.15
C LEU A 263 0.39 19.36 -13.05
N GLN A 264 -0.82 18.98 -12.63
CA GLN A 264 -1.52 19.64 -11.53
C GLN A 264 -0.77 19.51 -10.21
N ILE A 265 -0.23 18.33 -9.92
CA ILE A 265 0.60 18.09 -8.73
C ILE A 265 1.86 18.97 -8.80
N SER A 266 2.59 18.95 -9.92
CA SER A 266 3.79 19.76 -10.11
C SER A 266 3.51 21.26 -9.98
N GLN A 267 2.40 21.74 -10.54
CA GLN A 267 2.00 23.14 -10.44
C GLN A 267 1.66 23.53 -8.99
N THR A 268 0.93 22.67 -8.28
CA THR A 268 0.57 22.89 -6.87
C THR A 268 1.83 22.88 -6.01
N GLN A 269 2.70 21.89 -6.20
CA GLN A 269 3.99 21.80 -5.52
C GLN A 269 4.82 23.08 -5.72
N LYS A 270 4.93 23.58 -6.95
CA LYS A 270 5.67 24.82 -7.23
C LYS A 270 5.08 26.04 -6.51
N LYS A 271 3.75 26.14 -6.43
CA LYS A 271 3.09 27.23 -5.68
C LYS A 271 3.39 27.11 -4.18
N CYS A 272 3.27 25.91 -3.62
CA CYS A 272 3.58 25.65 -2.22
C CYS A 272 5.05 25.95 -1.89
N ASN A 273 5.99 25.45 -2.71
CA ASN A 273 7.41 25.72 -2.54
C ASN A 273 7.71 27.23 -2.56
N LYS A 274 7.10 27.98 -3.49
CA LYS A 274 7.30 29.44 -3.55
C LYS A 274 6.77 30.14 -2.29
N THR A 275 5.62 29.72 -1.77
CA THR A 275 5.10 30.28 -0.51
C THR A 275 5.96 29.89 0.68
N GLU A 276 6.50 28.68 0.69
CA GLU A 276 7.41 28.19 1.73
C GLU A 276 8.73 28.96 1.72
N GLU A 277 9.34 29.16 0.55
CA GLU A 277 10.54 29.99 0.37
C GLU A 277 10.34 31.41 0.91
N LEU A 278 9.21 32.06 0.59
CA LEU A 278 8.89 33.40 1.11
C LEU A 278 8.76 33.43 2.63
N LEU A 279 8.15 32.40 3.23
CA LEU A 279 8.04 32.29 4.68
C LEU A 279 9.40 32.03 5.33
N LEU A 280 10.26 31.21 4.72
CA LEU A 280 11.63 30.99 5.20
C LEU A 280 12.47 32.27 5.13
N GLU A 281 12.34 33.04 4.05
CA GLU A 281 12.98 34.37 3.96
C GLU A 281 12.51 35.32 5.05
N GLU A 282 11.22 35.33 5.38
CA GLU A 282 10.68 36.17 6.46
C GLU A 282 11.14 35.70 7.84
N ILE A 283 11.18 34.40 8.09
CA ILE A 283 11.75 33.82 9.32
C ILE A 283 13.20 34.25 9.47
N GLU A 284 14.00 34.18 8.41
CA GLU A 284 15.39 34.57 8.46
C GLU A 284 15.56 36.08 8.72
N LYS A 285 14.73 36.93 8.10
CA LYS A 285 14.71 38.38 8.39
C LYS A 285 14.37 38.66 9.85
N LEU A 286 13.37 37.98 10.41
CA LEU A 286 12.97 38.13 11.81
C LEU A 286 14.07 37.64 12.75
N ARG A 287 14.75 36.54 12.40
CA ARG A 287 15.91 36.02 13.14
C ARG A 287 17.03 37.06 13.20
N MET A 288 17.38 37.67 12.07
CA MET A 288 18.41 38.71 12.01
C MET A 288 18.03 39.96 12.82
N LYS A 289 16.76 40.39 12.79
CA LYS A 289 16.28 41.51 13.63
C LYS A 289 16.36 41.19 15.11
N THR A 290 15.97 39.98 15.50
CA THR A 290 16.03 39.53 16.90
C THR A 290 17.47 39.51 17.40
N GLU A 291 18.41 39.02 16.58
CA GLU A 291 19.83 39.00 16.94
C GLU A 291 20.40 40.41 17.10
N GLU A 292 20.03 41.34 16.22
CA GLU A 292 20.42 42.75 16.34
C GLU A 292 19.84 43.39 17.62
N GLU A 293 18.56 43.15 17.93
CA GLU A 293 17.94 43.62 19.18
C GLU A 293 18.65 43.02 20.41
N ASN A 294 18.98 41.73 20.40
CA ASN A 294 19.72 41.08 21.49
C ASN A 294 21.09 41.73 21.69
N ARG A 295 21.80 42.03 20.60
CA ARG A 295 23.09 42.71 20.65
C ARG A 295 22.96 44.10 21.26
N ILE A 296 22.00 44.90 20.81
CA ILE A 296 21.73 46.24 21.34
C ILE A 296 21.37 46.16 22.83
N HIS A 297 20.51 45.22 23.23
CA HIS A 297 20.14 45.00 24.64
C HIS A 297 21.38 44.68 25.49
N MET A 298 22.26 43.80 25.02
CA MET A 298 23.50 43.47 25.72
C MET A 298 24.41 44.69 25.86
N GLU A 299 24.53 45.53 24.82
CA GLU A 299 25.31 46.77 24.88
C GLU A 299 24.74 47.77 25.90
N ILE A 300 23.41 47.93 25.94
CA ILE A 300 22.72 48.77 26.92
C ILE A 300 22.91 48.23 28.34
N GLU A 301 22.73 46.92 28.54
CA GLU A 301 22.90 46.28 29.85
C GLU A 301 24.34 46.44 30.34
N MET A 302 25.33 46.22 29.48
CA MET A 302 26.74 46.46 29.81
C MET A 302 27.01 47.92 30.19
N PHE A 303 26.40 48.88 29.50
CA PHE A 303 26.51 50.30 29.84
C PHE A 303 25.92 50.60 31.23
N LEU A 304 24.70 50.12 31.51
CA LEU A 304 24.03 50.33 32.79
C LEU A 304 24.78 49.69 33.95
N ARG A 305 25.28 48.45 33.77
CA ARG A 305 26.10 47.76 34.78
C ARG A 305 27.38 48.54 35.09
N LYS A 306 28.03 49.15 34.08
CA LYS A 306 29.21 50.00 34.29
C LYS A 306 28.89 51.27 35.08
N GLU A 307 27.77 51.93 34.79
CA GLU A 307 27.36 53.12 35.56
C GLU A 307 26.94 52.75 36.99
N GLN A 308 26.24 51.65 37.18
CA GLN A 308 25.92 51.12 38.50
C GLN A 308 27.20 50.85 39.30
N GLN A 309 28.19 50.17 38.71
CA GLN A 309 29.48 49.91 39.35
C GLN A 309 30.17 51.20 39.78
N LYS A 310 30.20 52.25 38.94
CA LYS A 310 30.77 53.55 39.30
C LYS A 310 30.05 54.21 40.49
N LEU A 311 28.74 54.02 40.61
CA LEU A 311 27.96 54.53 41.74
C LEU A 311 28.23 53.71 43.00
N GLU A 312 28.34 52.39 42.89
CA GLU A 312 28.71 51.50 43.99
C GLU A 312 30.11 51.82 44.54
N GLU A 313 31.10 52.04 43.66
CA GLU A 313 32.45 52.47 44.05
C GLU A 313 32.43 53.83 44.80
N LYS A 314 31.61 54.79 44.34
CA LYS A 314 31.43 56.07 45.05
C LYS A 314 30.74 55.88 46.40
N LEU A 315 29.73 55.01 46.47
CA LEU A 315 29.04 54.70 47.72
C LEU A 315 30.01 54.11 48.74
N GLU A 316 30.79 53.11 48.32
CA GLU A 316 31.79 52.45 49.17
C GLU A 316 32.84 53.45 49.68
N PHE A 317 33.34 54.33 48.81
CA PHE A 317 34.23 55.43 49.21
C PHE A 317 33.61 56.32 50.30
N TRP A 318 32.34 56.73 50.13
CA TRP A 318 31.68 57.60 51.10
C TRP A 318 31.35 56.88 52.41
N MET A 319 30.98 55.59 52.36
CA MET A 319 30.79 54.75 53.54
C MET A 319 32.09 54.62 54.33
N GLU A 320 33.20 54.26 53.66
CA GLU A 320 34.51 54.13 54.30
C GLU A 320 34.97 55.46 54.91
N LYS A 321 34.74 56.58 54.21
CA LYS A 321 35.04 57.91 54.74
C LYS A 321 34.21 58.23 55.98
N PHE A 322 32.89 57.98 55.94
CA PHE A 322 32.00 58.22 57.07
C PHE A 322 32.41 57.38 58.29
N ASP A 323 32.74 56.10 58.10
CA ASP A 323 33.20 55.22 59.17
C ASP A 323 34.52 55.72 59.78
N LYS A 324 35.50 56.10 58.95
CA LYS A 324 36.77 56.69 59.40
C LYS A 324 36.59 58.00 60.17
N ASP A 325 35.76 58.90 59.66
CA ASP A 325 35.50 60.19 60.31
C ASP A 325 34.76 59.98 61.64
N THR A 326 33.80 59.04 61.68
CA THR A 326 33.08 58.65 62.90
C THR A 326 34.02 58.02 63.92
N GLU A 327 34.91 57.11 63.51
CA GLU A 327 35.93 56.51 64.37
C GLU A 327 36.90 57.59 64.91
N MET A 328 37.34 58.51 64.06
CA MET A 328 38.20 59.63 64.45
C MET A 328 37.52 60.51 65.50
N LYS A 329 36.26 60.88 65.29
CA LYS A 329 35.48 61.69 66.25
C LYS A 329 35.21 60.93 67.56
N GLN A 330 34.94 59.63 67.46
CA GLN A 330 34.78 58.78 68.64
C GLN A 330 36.08 58.68 69.44
N ASN A 331 37.24 58.59 68.76
CA ASN A 331 38.56 58.58 69.37
C ASN A 331 38.89 59.92 70.04
N GLU A 332 38.62 61.05 69.38
CA GLU A 332 38.73 62.40 69.96
C GLU A 332 37.86 62.53 71.22
N LEU A 333 36.60 62.09 71.14
CA LEU A 333 35.68 62.12 72.28
C LEU A 333 36.19 61.26 73.45
N ASN A 334 36.70 60.07 73.16
CA ASN A 334 37.28 59.18 74.16
C ASN A 334 38.54 59.80 74.80
N ALA A 335 39.40 60.45 74.01
CA ALA A 335 40.57 61.16 74.52
C ALA A 335 40.17 62.33 75.44
N LEU A 336 39.18 63.13 75.06
CA LEU A 336 38.65 64.22 75.90
C LEU A 336 38.00 63.70 77.18
N LYS A 337 37.25 62.59 77.11
CA LYS A 337 36.70 61.93 78.31
C LYS A 337 37.81 61.44 79.24
N ALA A 338 38.88 60.85 78.69
CA ALA A 338 40.04 60.40 79.46
C ALA A 338 40.78 61.59 80.11
N ALA A 339 41.00 62.68 79.37
CA ALA A 339 41.59 63.91 79.90
C ALA A 339 40.76 64.50 81.04
N LYS A 340 39.43 64.65 80.83
CA LYS A 340 38.50 65.12 81.87
C LYS A 340 38.53 64.22 83.11
N ALA A 341 38.57 62.89 82.93
CA ALA A 341 38.66 61.96 84.05
C ALA A 341 39.98 62.13 84.82
N SER A 342 41.10 62.28 84.12
CA SER A 342 42.41 62.57 84.71
C SER A 342 42.41 63.89 85.49
N ASP A 343 41.89 64.97 84.91
CA ASP A 343 41.79 66.27 85.58
C ASP A 343 40.90 66.19 86.83
N LEU A 344 39.78 65.45 86.75
CA LEU A 344 38.90 65.21 87.89
C LEU A 344 39.62 64.43 89.00
N THR A 345 40.41 63.40 88.66
CA THR A 345 41.23 62.69 89.66
C THR A 345 42.27 63.60 90.30
N HIS A 346 42.96 64.43 89.50
CA HIS A 346 43.93 65.40 90.03
C HIS A 346 43.27 66.43 90.95
N LEU A 347 42.07 66.92 90.62
CA LEU A 347 41.30 67.80 91.50
C LEU A 347 40.86 67.10 92.79
N GLN A 348 40.44 65.83 92.72
CA GLN A 348 40.10 65.03 93.90
C GLN A 348 41.31 64.83 94.81
N ASP A 349 42.48 64.52 94.23
CA ASP A 349 43.73 64.38 94.97
C ASP A 349 44.16 65.69 95.62
N LEU A 350 44.06 66.83 94.92
CA LEU A 350 44.35 68.14 95.47
C LEU A 350 43.37 68.52 96.59
N ALA A 351 42.08 68.25 96.42
CA ALA A 351 41.07 68.44 97.47
C ALA A 351 41.36 67.56 98.69
N LYS A 352 41.82 66.32 98.49
CA LYS A 352 42.25 65.43 99.56
C LYS A 352 43.49 65.98 100.27
N MET A 353 44.50 66.42 99.54
CA MET A 353 45.71 67.07 100.08
C MET A 353 45.36 68.31 100.90
N ILE A 354 44.44 69.16 100.43
CA ILE A 354 43.98 70.33 101.19
C ILE A 354 43.32 69.90 102.51
N ARG A 355 42.41 68.92 102.48
CA ARG A 355 41.78 68.40 103.71
C ARG A 355 42.82 67.81 104.67
N GLU A 356 43.82 67.10 104.16
CA GLU A 356 44.92 66.57 104.95
C GLU A 356 45.75 67.70 105.58
N TYR A 357 46.09 68.77 104.84
CA TYR A 357 46.76 69.94 105.39
C TYR A 357 45.92 70.71 106.41
N GLU A 358 44.63 70.91 106.15
CA GLU A 358 43.69 71.52 107.09
C GLU A 358 43.62 70.73 108.40
N GLN A 359 43.54 69.39 108.30
CA GLN A 359 43.57 68.49 109.44
C GLN A 359 44.87 68.64 110.24
N VAL A 360 46.02 68.67 109.58
CA VAL A 360 47.33 68.89 110.24
C VAL A 360 47.40 70.27 110.91
N ILE A 361 46.87 71.33 110.29
CA ILE A 361 46.83 72.67 110.88
C ILE A 361 45.92 72.69 112.12
N ILE A 362 44.76 72.03 112.06
CA ILE A 362 43.85 71.89 113.21
C ILE A 362 44.55 71.10 114.33
N GLU A 363 45.21 70.00 114.01
CA GLU A 363 45.97 69.19 114.96
C GLU A 363 47.10 69.98 115.61
N ASP A 364 47.94 70.71 114.85
CA ASP A 364 48.98 71.59 115.38
C ASP A 364 48.39 72.71 116.26
N ARG A 365 47.23 73.27 115.89
CA ARG A 365 46.54 74.27 116.71
C ARG A 365 46.05 73.68 118.03
N ILE A 366 45.47 72.48 118.02
CA ILE A 366 45.04 71.76 119.21
C ILE A 366 46.25 71.37 120.08
N GLU A 367 47.34 70.94 119.47
CA GLU A 367 48.56 70.52 120.17
C GLU A 367 49.29 71.71 120.80
N LYS A 368 49.34 72.86 120.11
CA LYS A 368 49.77 74.15 120.69
C LYS A 368 48.88 74.59 121.85
N GLU A 369 47.57 74.40 121.74
CA GLU A 369 46.65 74.73 122.84
C GLU A 369 46.85 73.79 124.04
N LYS A 370 47.02 72.48 123.81
CA LYS A 370 47.32 71.49 124.85
C LYS A 370 48.65 71.76 125.54
N THR A 371 49.69 72.09 124.79
CA THR A 371 51.01 72.45 125.36
C THR A 371 50.93 73.74 126.16
N ARG A 372 50.18 74.76 125.70
CA ARG A 372 49.88 75.96 126.50
C ARG A 372 49.16 75.63 127.79
N LYS A 373 48.08 74.84 127.73
CA LYS A 373 47.33 74.40 128.92
C LYS A 373 48.23 73.62 129.89
N LYS A 374 49.14 72.79 129.38
CA LYS A 374 50.10 72.04 130.19
C LYS A 374 51.12 72.95 130.87
N ILE A 375 51.67 73.94 130.16
CA ILE A 375 52.55 74.96 130.75
C ILE A 375 51.81 75.78 131.82
N GLU A 376 50.56 76.18 131.56
CA GLU A 376 49.74 76.90 132.55
C GLU A 376 49.48 76.04 133.80
N GLN A 377 49.28 74.73 133.64
CA GLN A 377 49.11 73.79 134.74
C GLN A 377 50.43 73.56 135.50
N ASP A 378 51.55 73.36 134.81
CA ASP A 378 52.88 73.22 135.40
C ASP A 378 53.29 74.52 136.14
N GLU A 379 52.93 75.70 135.62
CA GLU A 379 53.13 76.98 136.31
C GLU A 379 52.28 77.07 137.59
N LEU A 380 51.04 76.58 137.56
CA LEU A 380 50.18 76.52 138.73
C LEU A 380 50.73 75.55 139.79
N GLU A 381 51.21 74.37 139.37
CA GLU A 381 51.88 73.38 140.19
C GLU A 381 53.20 73.90 140.75
N LEU A 382 53.97 74.67 139.97
CA LEU A 382 55.18 75.32 140.45
C LEU A 382 54.84 76.40 141.48
N ARG A 383 53.78 77.21 141.25
CA ARG A 383 53.32 78.20 142.23
C ARG A 383 52.85 77.54 143.53
N SER A 384 52.16 76.41 143.46
CA SER A 384 51.76 75.66 144.66
C SER A 384 52.98 75.04 145.35
N ALA A 385 53.93 74.45 144.60
CA ALA A 385 55.19 73.93 145.12
C ALA A 385 56.07 75.02 145.76
N ILE A 386 56.15 76.22 145.18
CA ILE A 386 56.86 77.38 145.74
C ILE A 386 56.20 77.84 147.05
N LYS A 387 54.86 77.88 147.12
CA LYS A 387 54.15 78.17 148.40
C LYS A 387 54.46 77.12 149.46
N LEU A 388 54.53 75.85 149.08
CA LEU A 388 54.89 74.74 149.96
C LEU A 388 56.36 74.83 150.43
N GLN A 389 57.28 75.13 149.52
CA GLN A 389 58.69 75.38 149.83
C GLN A 389 58.89 76.61 150.73
N ALA A 390 58.12 77.69 150.52
CA ALA A 390 58.18 78.89 151.35
C ALA A 390 57.61 78.63 152.76
N TRP A 391 56.53 77.85 152.86
CA TRP A 391 56.00 77.40 154.14
C TRP A 391 56.99 76.50 154.90
N TRP A 392 57.64 75.56 154.21
CA TRP A 392 58.65 74.68 154.82
C TRP A 392 59.90 75.45 155.24
N ARG A 393 60.46 76.31 154.38
CA ARG A 393 61.62 77.15 154.70
C ARG A 393 61.34 78.11 155.87
N GLY A 394 60.15 78.69 155.94
CA GLY A 394 59.74 79.51 157.09
C GLY A 394 59.58 78.72 158.39
N THR A 395 59.24 77.43 158.31
CA THR A 395 59.10 76.54 159.47
C THR A 395 60.46 76.04 159.97
N VAL A 396 61.39 75.73 159.06
CA VAL A 396 62.76 75.29 159.39
C VAL A 396 63.57 76.43 160.05
N VAL A 397 63.39 77.67 159.61
CA VAL A 397 64.08 78.86 160.18
C VAL A 397 63.58 79.23 161.58
N ARG A 398 62.36 78.84 161.98
CA ARG A 398 61.77 79.19 163.30
C ARG A 398 61.95 78.12 164.38
N ARG A 399 62.64 77.00 164.10
CA ARG A 399 62.81 75.88 165.05
C ARG A 399 64.26 75.38 165.23
N GLU A 400 65.27 76.15 164.80
CA GLU A 400 66.73 75.93 165.03
C GLU A 400 67.22 74.46 165.05
N ILE A 401 67.10 73.77 163.90
CA ILE A 401 67.81 72.51 163.64
C ILE A 401 68.66 72.66 162.39
N GLY A 402 69.99 72.59 162.54
CA GLY A 402 70.90 72.13 161.50
C GLY A 402 71.75 73.18 160.78
N SER A 403 73.06 72.94 160.84
CA SER A 403 74.23 73.73 160.44
C SER A 403 74.26 74.17 158.96
N PHE A 404 74.46 75.47 158.73
CA PHE A 404 74.71 76.07 157.40
C PHE A 404 76.19 76.49 157.29
N LYS A 405 76.91 75.99 156.28
CA LYS A 405 78.31 76.35 155.96
C LYS A 405 78.46 76.66 154.47
N MET A 406 79.08 77.80 154.17
CA MET A 406 79.49 78.25 152.84
C MET A 406 80.98 77.94 152.59
N PRO A 407 81.35 77.46 151.40
CA PRO A 407 82.73 77.57 150.87
C PRO A 407 83.00 78.84 150.05
N LYS A 408 84.30 79.13 149.90
CA LYS A 408 85.00 80.36 149.51
C LYS A 408 86.12 80.03 148.49
N ASP A 409 86.61 81.07 147.79
CA ASP A 409 87.89 81.24 147.03
C ASP A 409 88.03 80.52 145.65
N LYS A 410 88.52 81.11 144.53
CA LYS A 410 89.53 82.17 144.28
C LYS A 410 89.30 83.01 142.98
N ASP A 411 89.92 84.21 142.97
CA ASP A 411 90.59 84.99 141.88
C ASP A 411 89.86 85.31 140.55
N ASP A 412 89.94 86.50 139.92
CA ASP A 412 90.63 87.76 140.21
C ASP A 412 90.05 88.90 139.32
N SER A 413 90.31 90.15 139.72
CA SER A 413 90.19 91.43 138.97
C SER A 413 88.77 91.98 138.65
N LYS A 414 88.30 93.08 139.27
CA LYS A 414 88.60 94.53 138.99
C LYS A 414 88.61 94.86 137.49
N ASP A 415 88.00 95.91 136.96
CA ASP A 415 87.29 97.08 137.47
C ASP A 415 86.52 97.72 136.29
N ALA A 416 85.71 98.73 136.63
CA ALA A 416 85.12 99.77 135.77
C ALA A 416 83.71 99.55 135.20
N LYS A 417 82.92 100.56 135.51
CA LYS A 417 81.47 100.71 135.59
C LYS A 417 81.05 101.67 134.47
N GLY A 418 80.00 101.35 133.71
CA GLY A 418 79.56 102.21 132.59
C GLY A 418 78.28 101.77 131.86
N LYS A 419 77.18 101.69 132.60
CA LYS A 419 75.75 101.90 132.23
C LYS A 419 75.40 102.14 130.73
N GLY A 420 74.50 101.32 130.14
CA GLY A 420 73.76 101.71 128.92
C GLY A 420 73.08 100.66 128.00
N LYS A 421 72.10 99.88 128.52
CA LYS A 421 70.81 99.46 127.89
C LYS A 421 70.70 99.20 126.35
N GLY A 422 70.31 97.96 125.96
CA GLY A 422 69.66 97.69 124.65
C GLY A 422 69.54 96.21 124.24
N LYS A 423 68.31 95.71 124.04
CA LYS A 423 67.86 94.31 123.79
C LYS A 423 68.27 93.72 122.41
N GLY A 424 68.35 92.38 122.33
CA GLY A 424 67.96 91.63 121.12
C GLY A 424 68.66 90.27 120.89
N LYS A 425 68.02 89.16 121.33
CA LYS A 425 68.27 87.76 120.91
C LYS A 425 68.20 87.65 119.37
N GLY A 426 68.86 86.75 118.63
CA GLY A 426 69.57 85.53 118.94
C GLY A 426 69.47 84.59 117.72
N LYS A 427 70.64 84.21 117.17
CA LYS A 427 70.99 83.07 116.28
C LYS A 427 70.03 81.86 116.30
N GLY A 428 69.87 81.02 115.28
CA GLY A 428 70.57 80.83 113.99
C GLY A 428 70.71 79.32 113.65
N LYS A 429 70.73 78.99 112.34
CA LYS A 429 71.39 77.85 111.62
C LYS A 429 71.23 76.40 112.15
N GLY A 430 71.09 75.34 111.33
CA GLY A 430 71.14 75.18 109.88
C GLY A 430 71.42 73.71 109.44
N LYS A 431 71.44 73.50 108.12
CA LYS A 431 72.14 72.46 107.31
C LYS A 431 71.75 70.95 107.42
N GLY A 432 71.27 70.39 106.30
CA GLY A 432 72.17 69.75 105.31
C GLY A 432 71.95 68.27 104.94
N LYS A 433 72.18 67.99 103.63
CA LYS A 433 72.41 66.68 102.92
C LYS A 433 71.16 65.82 102.67
N GLY A 434 70.91 65.19 101.51
CA GLY A 434 71.72 64.81 100.35
C GLY A 434 71.59 63.29 100.10
N LYS A 435 71.58 62.87 98.81
CA LYS A 435 71.51 61.51 98.22
C LYS A 435 70.11 61.04 97.77
N ASP A 436 69.90 60.25 96.71
CA ASP A 436 70.62 59.79 95.51
C ASP A 436 69.66 58.77 94.83
N LYS A 437 69.88 58.44 93.54
CA LYS A 437 69.36 57.26 92.78
C LYS A 437 67.88 57.27 92.33
N ASP A 438 67.45 56.68 91.21
CA ASP A 438 68.05 56.03 90.02
C ASP A 438 66.86 55.58 89.12
N LYS A 439 67.14 55.34 87.83
CA LYS A 439 66.43 54.46 86.86
C LYS A 439 65.11 54.86 86.13
N ARG A 440 65.32 55.04 84.80
CA ARG A 440 64.82 54.21 83.66
C ARG A 440 63.45 54.50 83.00
N ARG A 441 63.58 54.65 81.66
CA ARG A 441 62.71 54.17 80.54
C ARG A 441 61.29 54.77 80.47
N GLY A 442 60.73 55.17 79.33
CA GLY A 442 61.07 55.09 77.91
C GLY A 442 59.79 55.34 77.09
N LYS A 443 59.95 55.66 75.80
CA LYS A 443 58.95 55.63 74.71
C LYS A 443 57.61 56.38 74.89
N LYS A 444 57.33 57.32 74.00
CA LYS A 444 56.68 56.99 72.72
C LYS A 444 57.08 57.99 71.64
#